data_AF-A0A0L8AMS3-F1
#
_entry.id   AF-A0A0L8AMS3-F1
#
_cell.length_a   1.000
_cell.length_b   1.000
_cell.length_c   1.000
_cell.angle_alpha   90.00
_cell.angle_beta   90.00
_cell.angle_gamma   90.00
#
_symmetry.space_group_name_H-M   'P 1'
#
loop_
_entity.id
_entity.type
_entity.pdbx_description
1 polymer ?
#
loop_
_entity_poly.entity_id
_entity_poly.type
_entity_poly.pdbx_seq_one_letter_code
_entity_poly.pdbx_strand_id
1 'polypeptide(L)'
;MELSSHLFWDVDRKTVSYDQHKSFIIPRVFMKGTMDDFWAVVTYYGKEVCQEQLVNTRYLDNKTLSFCCVYFNLDQEQFRCFKEKQLTPQHWNY
;
A
#
# COMPACT_ATOMS: atom_id res chain seq x y z
N MET A 1 1.36 -12.03 -13.03
CA MET A 1 1.78 -10.69 -12.57
C MET A 1 3.27 -10.77 -12.31
N GLU A 2 4.07 -9.93 -12.95
CA GLU A 2 5.50 -9.80 -12.66
C GLU A 2 5.70 -8.53 -11.85
N LEU A 3 6.49 -8.63 -10.78
CA LEU A 3 6.79 -7.52 -9.88
C LEU A 3 8.30 -7.41 -9.70
N SER A 4 8.77 -6.18 -9.57
CA SER A 4 10.18 -5.86 -9.43
C SER A 4 10.82 -6.57 -8.24
N SER A 5 12.06 -6.98 -8.44
CA SER A 5 12.74 -7.88 -7.54
C SER A 5 13.02 -7.28 -6.15
N HIS A 6 13.32 -5.99 -6.11
CA HIS A 6 13.63 -5.24 -4.90
C HIS A 6 12.43 -5.11 -3.95
N LEU A 7 11.20 -5.34 -4.42
CA LEU A 7 10.02 -5.31 -3.55
C LEU A 7 10.04 -6.40 -2.48
N PHE A 8 10.79 -7.48 -2.69
CA PHE A 8 10.80 -8.65 -1.82
C PHE A 8 12.20 -8.92 -1.24
N TRP A 9 12.96 -7.87 -0.96
CA TRP A 9 14.35 -8.00 -0.45
C TRP A 9 14.43 -8.71 0.91
N ASP A 10 13.37 -8.67 1.70
CA ASP A 10 13.24 -9.22 3.06
C ASP A 10 12.34 -10.46 3.15
N VAL A 11 11.83 -10.98 2.03
CA VAL A 11 10.93 -12.16 2.02
C VAL A 11 11.27 -13.14 0.90
N ASP A 12 11.12 -14.44 1.17
CA ASP A 12 11.28 -15.46 0.13
C ASP A 12 10.11 -15.40 -0.86
N ARG A 13 10.38 -15.02 -2.11
CA ARG A 13 9.33 -14.92 -3.14
C ARG A 13 8.61 -16.24 -3.41
N LYS A 14 9.25 -17.38 -3.15
CA LYS A 14 8.63 -18.70 -3.38
C LYS A 14 7.45 -18.94 -2.44
N THR A 15 7.40 -18.26 -1.29
CA THR A 15 6.35 -18.42 -0.29
C THR A 15 5.23 -17.38 -0.43
N VAL A 16 5.46 -16.33 -1.23
CA VAL A 16 4.49 -15.25 -1.43
C VAL A 16 3.42 -15.66 -2.46
N SER A 17 2.27 -16.11 -1.97
CA SER A 17 1.05 -16.22 -2.78
C SER A 17 0.40 -14.84 -2.98
N TYR A 18 0.12 -14.47 -4.23
CA TYR A 18 -0.53 -13.21 -4.58
C TYR A 18 -1.96 -13.10 -4.01
N ASP A 19 -2.74 -14.17 -4.08
CA ASP A 19 -4.13 -14.14 -3.60
C ASP A 19 -4.22 -14.08 -2.07
N GLN A 20 -3.33 -14.81 -1.38
CA GLN A 20 -3.35 -14.88 0.09
C GLN A 20 -2.69 -13.66 0.75
N HIS A 21 -1.71 -13.04 0.10
CA HIS A 21 -0.90 -11.97 0.69
C HIS A 21 -1.18 -10.59 0.10
N LYS A 22 -2.37 -10.36 -0.46
CA LYS A 22 -2.78 -9.06 -1.04
C LYS A 22 -2.57 -7.87 -0.08
N SER A 23 -2.85 -8.07 1.22
CA SER A 23 -2.68 -7.05 2.28
C SER A 23 -1.23 -6.65 2.52
N PHE A 24 -0.28 -7.51 2.15
CA PHE A 24 1.16 -7.24 2.20
C PHE A 24 1.66 -6.66 0.88
N ILE A 25 1.26 -7.25 -0.25
CA ILE A 25 1.76 -6.89 -1.59
C ILE A 25 1.29 -5.50 -2.01
N ILE A 26 0.01 -5.19 -1.84
CA ILE A 26 -0.57 -3.94 -2.34
C ILE A 26 0.09 -2.71 -1.68
N PRO A 27 0.12 -2.56 -0.34
CA PRO A 27 0.79 -1.40 0.27
C PRO A 27 2.26 -1.31 -0.11
N ARG A 28 2.94 -2.45 -0.20
CA ARG A 28 4.36 -2.52 -0.54
C ARG A 28 4.66 -2.02 -1.95
N VAL A 29 3.85 -2.42 -2.94
CA VAL A 29 3.97 -1.93 -4.32
C VAL A 29 3.65 -0.44 -4.38
N PHE A 30 2.61 0.03 -3.70
CA PHE A 30 2.27 1.45 -3.68
C PHE A 30 3.37 2.33 -3.07
N MET A 31 4.11 1.82 -2.08
CA MET A 31 5.17 2.58 -1.40
C MET A 31 6.54 2.49 -2.07
N LYS A 32 6.88 1.34 -2.67
CA LYS A 32 8.25 1.03 -3.13
C LYS A 32 8.33 0.53 -4.58
N GLY A 33 7.19 0.34 -5.23
CA GLY A 33 7.11 -0.15 -6.60
C GLY A 33 7.39 0.93 -7.63
N THR A 34 7.66 0.46 -8.84
CA THR A 34 7.67 1.28 -10.06
C THR A 34 6.24 1.53 -10.53
N MET A 35 6.05 2.41 -11.52
CA MET A 35 4.74 2.58 -12.14
C MET A 35 4.24 1.31 -12.83
N ASP A 36 5.14 0.50 -13.39
CA ASP A 36 4.77 -0.76 -14.02
C ASP A 36 4.26 -1.76 -12.98
N ASP A 37 4.92 -1.84 -11.80
CA ASP A 37 4.43 -2.66 -10.67
C ASP A 37 3.05 -2.20 -10.20
N PHE A 38 2.85 -0.88 -10.10
CA PHE A 38 1.57 -0.29 -9.71
C PHE A 38 0.46 -0.70 -10.68
N TRP A 39 0.68 -0.55 -11.99
CA TRP A 39 -0.32 -0.95 -12.99
C TRP A 39 -0.56 -2.45 -13.00
N ALA A 40 0.48 -3.26 -12.81
CA ALA A 40 0.35 -4.70 -12.72
C ALA A 40 -0.54 -5.12 -11.52
N VAL A 41 -0.34 -4.49 -10.35
CA VAL A 41 -1.17 -4.74 -9.15
C VAL A 41 -2.60 -4.27 -9.34
N VAL A 42 -2.82 -3.06 -9.84
CA VAL A 42 -4.17 -2.51 -10.04
C VAL A 42 -4.94 -3.33 -11.09
N THR A 43 -4.26 -3.79 -12.14
CA THR A 43 -4.87 -4.63 -13.19
C THR A 43 -5.20 -6.03 -12.65
N TYR A 44 -4.33 -6.60 -11.80
CA TYR A 44 -4.51 -7.94 -11.27
C TYR A 44 -5.59 -8.02 -10.18
N TYR A 45 -5.54 -7.15 -9.17
CA TYR A 45 -6.49 -7.19 -8.03
C TYR A 45 -7.75 -6.35 -8.25
N GLY A 46 -7.69 -5.37 -9.16
CA GLY A 46 -8.75 -4.39 -9.35
C GLY A 46 -8.64 -3.21 -8.38
N LYS A 47 -9.16 -2.06 -8.82
CA LYS A 47 -9.10 -0.79 -8.08
C LYS A 47 -9.74 -0.89 -6.69
N GLU A 48 -10.89 -1.53 -6.59
CA GLU A 48 -11.67 -1.66 -5.34
C GLU A 48 -10.91 -2.45 -4.27
N VAL A 49 -10.31 -3.58 -4.65
CA VAL A 49 -9.50 -4.39 -3.72
C VAL A 49 -8.27 -3.61 -3.29
N CYS A 50 -7.58 -2.92 -4.19
CA CYS A 50 -6.45 -2.09 -3.82
C CYS A 50 -6.85 -1.00 -2.82
N GLN A 51 -7.95 -0.31 -3.09
CA GLN A 51 -8.50 0.73 -2.21
C GLN A 51 -8.80 0.17 -0.82
N GLU A 52 -9.53 -0.95 -0.73
CA GLU A 52 -9.87 -1.58 0.55
C GLU A 52 -8.63 -1.93 1.36
N GLN A 53 -7.61 -2.54 0.72
CA GLN A 53 -6.39 -2.94 1.42
C GLN A 53 -5.57 -1.73 1.88
N LEU A 54 -5.52 -0.65 1.08
CA LEU A 54 -4.79 0.57 1.43
C LEU A 54 -5.48 1.38 2.52
N VAL A 55 -6.81 1.45 2.51
CA VAL A 55 -7.59 2.14 3.56
C VAL A 55 -7.41 1.46 4.92
N ASN A 56 -7.30 0.12 4.93
CA ASN A 56 -7.18 -0.67 6.15
C ASN A 56 -5.73 -0.95 6.60
N THR A 57 -4.74 -0.55 5.80
CA THR A 57 -3.34 -0.78 6.17
C THR A 57 -2.94 0.03 7.41
N ARG A 58 -2.00 -0.51 8.19
CA ARG A 58 -1.51 0.14 9.43
C ARG A 58 -0.53 1.26 9.15
N TYR A 59 0.12 1.25 7.99
CA TYR A 59 1.13 2.23 7.66
C TYR A 59 1.18 2.52 6.17
N LEU A 60 1.19 3.81 5.85
CA LEU A 60 1.63 4.39 4.59
C LEU A 60 2.54 5.58 4.91
N ASP A 61 3.54 5.81 4.07
CA ASP A 61 4.28 7.06 4.08
C ASP A 61 3.41 8.20 3.51
N ASN A 62 3.77 9.44 3.82
CA ASN A 62 2.92 10.60 3.50
C ASN A 62 2.77 10.83 1.99
N LYS A 63 3.79 10.48 1.20
CA LYS A 63 3.75 10.59 -0.27
C LYS A 63 2.75 9.60 -0.84
N THR A 64 2.85 8.34 -0.41
CA THR A 64 1.93 7.27 -0.84
C THR A 64 0.50 7.53 -0.40
N LEU A 65 0.29 8.00 0.84
CA LEU A 65 -1.03 8.38 1.33
C LEU A 65 -1.66 9.48 0.46
N SER A 66 -0.90 10.55 0.17
CA SER A 66 -1.36 11.67 -0.67
C SER A 66 -1.70 11.19 -2.09
N PHE A 67 -0.86 10.33 -2.66
CA PHE A 67 -1.13 9.71 -3.96
C PHE A 67 -2.43 8.89 -3.93
N CYS A 68 -2.65 8.08 -2.90
CA CYS A 68 -3.87 7.28 -2.77
C CYS A 68 -5.12 8.16 -2.65
N CYS A 69 -5.05 9.27 -1.91
CA CYS A 69 -6.16 10.22 -1.79
C CYS A 69 -6.57 10.76 -3.16
N VAL A 70 -5.60 11.17 -3.99
CA VAL A 70 -5.86 11.65 -5.34
C VAL A 70 -6.36 10.54 -6.27
N TYR A 71 -5.71 9.38 -6.26
CA TYR A 71 -6.01 8.29 -7.20
C TYR A 71 -7.38 7.61 -6.93
N PHE A 72 -7.73 7.46 -5.66
CA PHE A 72 -9.01 6.87 -5.25
C PHE A 72 -10.11 7.92 -5.00
N ASN A 73 -9.78 9.21 -5.06
CA ASN A 73 -10.68 10.31 -4.70
C ASN A 73 -11.25 10.13 -3.28
N LEU A 74 -10.35 9.98 -2.31
CA LEU A 74 -10.64 9.76 -0.90
C LEU A 74 -9.97 10.81 -0.02
N ASP A 75 -10.56 11.06 1.14
CA ASP A 75 -9.96 11.90 2.17
C ASP A 75 -8.99 11.10 3.04
N GLN A 76 -7.95 11.78 3.55
CA GLN A 76 -6.93 11.17 4.40
C GLN A 76 -7.54 10.53 5.67
N GLU A 77 -8.62 11.10 6.20
CA GLU A 77 -9.34 10.60 7.39
C GLU A 77 -9.98 9.23 7.20
N GLN A 78 -10.19 8.81 5.95
CA GLN A 78 -10.71 7.48 5.65
C GLN A 78 -9.67 6.41 5.94
N PHE A 79 -8.37 6.74 5.81
CA PHE A 79 -7.28 5.79 6.02
C PHE A 79 -7.05 5.53 7.51
N ARG A 80 -7.04 4.24 7.87
CA ARG A 80 -6.76 3.77 9.23
C ARG A 80 -5.43 4.32 9.75
N CYS A 81 -4.37 4.23 8.95
CA CYS A 81 -3.04 4.69 9.32
C CYS A 81 -2.96 6.20 9.61
N PHE A 82 -3.84 7.02 9.01
CA PHE A 82 -3.89 8.45 9.27
C PHE A 82 -4.56 8.73 10.62
N LYS A 83 -5.73 8.11 10.86
CA LYS A 83 -6.46 8.25 12.14
C LYS A 83 -5.63 7.79 13.32
N GLU A 84 -4.96 6.63 13.22
CA GLU A 84 -4.13 6.11 14.31
C GLU A 84 -2.96 7.07 14.63
N LYS A 85 -2.29 7.64 13.61
CA LYS A 85 -1.23 8.65 13.82
C LYS A 85 -1.70 9.88 14.60
N GLN A 86 -2.94 10.33 14.39
CA GLN A 86 -3.51 11.49 15.12
C GLN A 86 -3.85 11.15 16.58
N LEU A 87 -4.33 9.93 16.84
CA LEU A 87 -4.70 9.48 18.19
C LEU A 87 -3.49 9.16 19.06
N THR A 88 -2.38 8.78 18.46
CA THR A 88 -1.12 8.51 19.15
C THR A 88 -0.03 9.46 18.65
N PRO A 89 -0.01 10.71 19.12
CA PRO A 89 1.01 11.67 18.71
C PRO A 89 2.39 11.15 19.10
N GLN A 90 3.26 11.00 18.10
CA GLN A 90 4.65 10.60 18.36
C GLN A 90 5.39 11.78 18.98
N HIS A 91 6.27 11.48 19.93
CA HIS A 91 7.15 12.50 20.54
C HIS A 91 8.09 13.15 19.53
N TRP A 92 8.36 12.48 18.41
CA TRP A 92 9.24 12.95 17.35
C TRP A 92 8.57 12.69 15.99
N ASN A 93 8.37 13.75 15.20
CA ASN A 93 7.97 13.67 13.81
C ASN A 93 9.22 13.86 12.95
N TYR A 94 9.67 12.80 12.26
CA TYR A 94 10.80 12.84 11.31
C TYR A 94 10.31 13.00 9.87
#